data_AF-A0A0G0DEW1-F1
#
_entry.id   AF-A0A0G0DEW1-F1
#
_cell.length_a   1.000
_cell.length_b   1.000
_cell.length_c   1.000
_cell.angle_alpha   90.00
_cell.angle_beta   90.00
_cell.angle_gamma   90.00
#
_symmetry.space_group_name_H-M   'P 1'
#
loop_
_entity.id
_entity.type
_entity.pdbx_description
1 polymer ?
#
loop_
_entity_poly.entity_id
_entity_poly.type
_entity_poly.pdbx_seq_one_letter_code
_entity_poly.pdbx_strand_id
1 'polypeptide(L)' 'MMPRMDGLEVLRSIKNNPPQQALGPIVLLTNLTNDPVFSTAYGLNVGVRDHLVKSDITPGELVEKIKKYLQGAFEHQQF' A
#
# COMPACT_ATOMS: atom_id res chain seq x y z
N MET A 1 -10.58 -1.11 8.22
CA MET A 1 -10.21 -2.38 8.87
C MET A 1 -10.93 -3.51 8.13
N MET A 2 -10.23 -4.59 7.80
CA MET A 2 -10.82 -5.78 7.18
C MET A 2 -11.29 -6.75 8.29
N PRO A 3 -12.30 -7.59 8.05
CA PRO A 3 -12.72 -8.60 9.01
C PRO A 3 -11.62 -9.67 9.16
N ARG A 4 -11.36 -10.10 10.41
CA ARG A 4 -10.42 -11.16 10.83
C ARG A 4 -8.93 -10.86 10.74
N MET A 5 -8.48 -10.02 9.81
CA MET A 5 -7.07 -9.70 9.63
C MET A 5 -6.92 -8.24 9.19
N ASP A 6 -5.96 -7.50 9.74
CA ASP A 6 -5.67 -6.14 9.30
C ASP A 6 -4.64 -6.10 8.15
N GLY A 7 -4.44 -4.91 7.58
CA GLY A 7 -3.52 -4.72 6.46
C GLY A 7 -2.05 -5.01 6.82
N LEU A 8 -1.62 -4.74 8.05
CA LEU A 8 -0.25 -5.02 8.49
C LEU A 8 -0.02 -6.51 8.70
N GLU A 9 -1.02 -7.23 9.21
CA GLU A 9 -0.96 -8.69 9.32
C GLU A 9 -0.84 -9.38 7.95
N VAL A 10 -1.54 -8.87 6.93
CA VAL A 10 -1.34 -9.33 5.54
C VAL A 10 0.11 -9.13 5.10
N LEU A 11 0.69 -7.96 5.34
CA LEU A 11 2.09 -7.68 4.96
C LEU A 11 3.08 -8.55 5.73
N ARG A 12 2.84 -8.80 7.03
CA ARG A 12 3.65 -9.73 7.83
C ARG A 12 3.56 -11.16 7.31
N SER A 13 2.36 -11.60 6.91
CA SER A 13 2.15 -12.91 6.30
C SER A 13 2.92 -13.06 4.99
N ILE A 14 2.88 -12.04 4.14
CA ILE A 14 3.66 -11.97 2.90
C ILE A 14 5.17 -12.05 3.19
N LYS A 15 5.64 -11.31 4.20
CA LYS A 15 7.06 -11.32 4.59
C LYS A 15 7.51 -12.70 5.06
N ASN A 16 6.69 -13.36 5.87
CA ASN A 16 7.02 -14.65 6.47
C ASN A 16 6.86 -15.82 5.50
N ASN A 17 5.91 -15.71 4.56
CA ASN A 17 5.64 -16.70 3.52
C ASN A 17 5.57 -16.00 2.15
N PRO A 18 6.74 -15.67 1.56
CA PRO A 18 6.78 -14.97 0.28
C PRO A 18 6.12 -15.83 -0.82
N PRO A 19 5.30 -15.22 -1.70
CA PRO A 19 4.75 -15.93 -2.85
C PRO A 19 5.86 -16.36 -3.81
N GLN A 20 5.62 -17.43 -4.57
CA GLN A 20 6.57 -17.90 -5.60
C GLN A 20 6.74 -16.90 -6.74
N GLN A 21 5.72 -16.08 -7.00
CA GLN A 21 5.75 -15.03 -8.01
C GLN A 21 6.12 -13.70 -7.37
N ALA A 22 6.86 -12.88 -8.11
CA ALA A 22 7.17 -11.52 -7.69
C ALA A 22 5.89 -10.72 -7.47
N LEU A 23 5.82 -10.02 -6.34
CA LEU A 23 4.71 -9.13 -6.04
C LEU A 23 4.80 -7.87 -6.90
N GLY A 24 3.64 -7.43 -7.38
CA GLY A 24 3.47 -6.09 -7.92
C GLY A 24 3.56 -5.00 -6.82
N PRO A 25 3.42 -3.73 -7.20
CA PRO A 25 3.42 -2.63 -6.24
C PRO A 25 2.26 -2.78 -5.24
N ILE A 26 2.57 -2.68 -3.94
CA ILE A 26 1.57 -2.71 -2.88
C ILE A 26 1.23 -1.27 -2.48
N VAL A 27 -0.06 -0.92 -2.49
CA VAL A 27 -0.56 0.39 -2.09
C VAL A 27 -1.58 0.23 -0.97
N LEU A 28 -1.41 0.98 0.11
CA LEU A 28 -2.28 0.92 1.27
C LEU A 28 -3.48 1.85 1.07
N LEU A 29 -4.67 1.43 1.48
CA LEU A 29 -5.86 2.28 1.50
C LEU A 29 -6.35 2.45 2.94
N THR A 30 -6.05 3.60 3.53
CA THR A 30 -6.26 3.89 4.96
C THR A 30 -7.34 4.94 5.19
N ASN A 31 -7.95 4.92 6.38
CA ASN A 31 -8.85 5.98 6.82
C ASN A 31 -8.14 7.07 7.64
N LEU A 32 -6.82 6.94 7.85
CA LEU A 32 -6.06 7.78 8.77
C LEU A 32 -5.00 8.56 7.98
N THR A 33 -4.99 9.88 8.14
CA THR A 33 -4.13 10.80 7.40
C THR A 33 -2.67 10.78 7.87
N ASN A 34 -2.42 10.53 9.16
CA ASN A 34 -1.08 10.59 9.77
C ASN A 34 -0.75 9.29 10.55
N ASP A 35 -0.89 8.16 9.88
CA ASP A 35 -0.87 6.85 10.54
C ASP A 35 0.55 6.24 10.63
N PRO A 36 1.06 5.90 11.83
CA PRO A 36 2.28 5.09 11.99
C PRO A 36 2.23 3.73 11.28
N VAL A 37 1.04 3.28 10.86
CA VAL A 37 0.85 2.12 9.99
C VAL A 37 1.63 2.24 8.70
N PHE A 38 1.73 3.41 8.06
CA PHE A 38 2.48 3.53 6.81
C PHE A 38 3.97 3.28 7.02
N SER A 39 4.59 3.93 8.00
CA SER A 39 6.00 3.71 8.34
C SER A 39 6.27 2.25 8.74
N THR A 40 5.36 1.65 9.50
CA THR A 40 5.45 0.22 9.87
C THR A 40 5.39 -0.67 8.63
N ALA A 41 4.43 -0.42 7.74
CA ALA A 41 4.24 -1.17 6.50
C ALA A 41 5.45 -1.05 5.57
N TYR A 42 6.00 0.16 5.43
CA TYR A 42 7.20 0.43 4.64
C TYR A 42 8.41 -0.34 5.20
N GLY A 43 8.62 -0.31 6.52
CA GLY A 43 9.70 -1.03 7.20
C GLY A 43 9.62 -2.56 7.12
N LEU A 44 8.49 -3.14 6.68
CA LEU A 44 8.40 -4.58 6.43
C LEU A 44 9.16 -5.01 5.16
N ASN A 45 9.53 -4.07 4.28
CA ASN A 45 10.29 -4.31 3.04
C ASN A 45 9.64 -5.34 2.09
N VAL A 46 8.30 -5.36 2.03
CA VAL A 46 7.52 -6.28 1.17
C VAL A 46 7.02 -5.64 -0.13
N GLY A 47 7.52 -4.45 -0.49
CA GLY A 47 7.14 -3.76 -1.73
C GLY A 47 5.97 -2.78 -1.60
N VAL A 48 5.72 -2.26 -0.39
CA VAL A 48 4.81 -1.12 -0.16
C VAL A 48 5.39 0.12 -0.85
N ARG A 49 4.61 0.73 -1.76
CA ARG A 49 5.04 1.87 -2.58
C ARG A 49 4.35 3.17 -2.20
N ASP A 50 3.10 3.11 -1.74
CA ASP A 50 2.31 4.30 -1.48
C ASP A 50 1.16 4.00 -0.49
N HIS A 51 0.53 5.05 0.03
CA HIS A 51 -0.72 4.99 0.77
C HIS A 51 -1.71 6.04 0.28
N LEU A 52 -2.99 5.68 0.31
CA LEU A 52 -4.10 6.52 -0.09
C LEU A 52 -5.03 6.69 1.10
N VAL A 53 -5.40 7.93 1.40
CA VAL A 53 -6.38 8.25 2.43
C VAL A 53 -7.77 8.24 1.79
N LYS A 54 -8.67 7.42 2.34
CA LYS A 54 -10.01 7.16 1.78
C LYS A 54 -10.88 8.42 1.68
N SER A 55 -10.75 9.35 2.62
CA SER A 55 -11.50 10.61 2.62
C SER A 55 -11.01 11.60 1.57
N ASP A 56 -9.75 11.45 1.14
CA ASP A 56 -9.03 12.47 0.38
C ASP A 56 -8.87 12.04 -1.09
N ILE A 57 -9.63 11.04 -1.52
CA ILE A 57 -9.56 10.51 -2.88
C ILE A 57 -10.95 10.24 -3.45
N THR A 58 -11.19 10.76 -4.64
CA THR A 58 -12.38 10.44 -5.43
C THR A 58 -12.19 9.14 -6.22
N PRO A 59 -13.27 8.46 -6.62
CA PRO A 59 -13.16 7.27 -7.47
C PRO A 59 -12.41 7.51 -8.79
N GLY A 60 -12.56 8.70 -9.39
CA GLY A 60 -11.85 9.07 -10.63
C GLY A 60 -10.35 9.20 -10.41
N GLU A 61 -9.93 9.88 -9.34
CA GLU A 61 -8.52 10.02 -8.97
C GLU A 61 -7.88 8.68 -8.62
N LEU A 62 -8.63 7.77 -7.97
CA LEU A 62 -8.17 6.42 -7.68
C LEU A 62 -7.83 5.66 -8.96
N VAL A 63 -8.70 5.73 -9.98
CA VAL A 63 -8.45 5.08 -11.27
C VAL A 63 -7.18 5.63 -11.93
N GLU A 64 -7.00 6.94 -11.92
CA GLU A 64 -5.81 7.58 -12.51
C GLU A 64 -4.52 7.21 -11.75
N LYS A 65 -4.56 7.15 -10.41
CA LYS A 65 -3.41 6.68 -9.60
C LYS A 65 -3.07 5.22 -9.89
N ILE A 66 -4.07 4.34 -9.96
CA ILE A 66 -3.85 2.91 -10.28
C ILE A 66 -3.16 2.76 -11.64
N LYS A 67 -3.60 3.50 -12.67
CA LYS A 67 -2.94 3.48 -13.98
C LYS A 67 -1.45 3.84 -13.89
N LYS A 68 -1.10 4.87 -13.12
CA LYS A 68 0.30 5.27 -12.90
C LYS A 68 1.12 4.16 -12.23
N TYR A 69 0.56 3.52 -11.20
CA TYR A 69 1.24 2.41 -10.51
C TYR A 69 1.51 1.22 -11.43
N LEU A 70 0.58 0.90 -12.33
CA LEU A 70 0.74 -0.20 -13.28
C LEU A 70 1.75 0.12 -14.40
N GLN A 71 1.96 1.40 -14.73
CA GLN A 71 2.92 1.85 -15.74
C GLN A 71 4.35 1.98 -15.22
N GLY A 72 4.60 1.74 -13.93
CA GLY A 72 5.92 1.90 -13.33
C GLY A 72 6.35 3.37 -13.13
N ALA A 73 5.46 4.32 -13.37
CA ALA A 73 5.70 5.74 -13.16
C ALA A 73 5.52 6.08 -11.67
N PHE A 74 6.54 5.79 -10.87
CA PHE A 74 6.60 6.18 -9.47
C PHE A 74 7.63 7.29 -9.28
N GLU A 75 7.20 8.43 -8.75
CA GLU A 75 8.11 9.35 -8.09
C GLU A 75 8.31 8.84 -6.66
N HIS A 76 9.57 8.59 -6.26
CA HIS A 76 9.89 8.37 -4.86
C HIS A 76 9.63 9.67 -4.11
N GLN A 77 8.42 9.81 -3.56
CA GLN A 77 8.17 10.85 -2.58
C GLN A 77 8.98 10.50 -1.34
N GLN A 78 10.11 11.20 -1.18
CA GLN A 78 10.88 11.18 0.06
C GLN A 78 10.01 11.82 1.14
N PHE A 79 9.74 11.05 2.20
CA PHE A 79 9.14 11.55 3.43
C PHE A 79 10.24 11.75 4.47
#